data_AF-A0A166K116-F1
#
_entry.id   AF-A0A166K116-F1
#
_cell.length_a   1.000
_cell.length_b   1.000
_cell.length_c   1.000
_cell.angle_alpha   90.00
_cell.angle_beta   90.00
_cell.angle_gamma   90.00
#
_symmetry.space_group_name_H-M   'P 1'
#
loop_
_entity.id
_entity.type
_entity.pdbx_description
1 polymer ?
#
loop_
_entity_poly.entity_id
_entity_poly.type
_entity_poly.pdbx_seq_one_letter_code
_entity_poly.pdbx_strand_id
1 'polypeptide(L)'
;MLSAIFTKWLIFFLFCIALSGSSVAQLVQIGSPPNGTHVHANDSISVEVVRPDSLSGSTEIAVVISFLSCSPYPSAICPPPTALLGSTLYNGPYNPQYPSPNPNKLQPHQNFTVTLPASAPNGSAQLTVTHFSLIGAGPYASTQYVNITLEVG
;
A
#
# COMPACT_ATOMS: atom_id res chain seq x y z
N MET A 1 -45.50 -26.58 14.18
CA MET A 1 -44.16 -26.76 14.79
C MET A 1 -43.00 -26.75 13.78
N LEU A 2 -43.13 -27.28 12.55
CA LEU A 2 -42.06 -27.22 11.53
C LEU A 2 -41.64 -25.80 11.12
N SER A 3 -42.59 -24.87 11.03
CA SER A 3 -42.34 -23.47 10.61
C SER A 3 -41.38 -22.72 11.55
N ALA A 4 -41.49 -22.92 12.87
CA ALA A 4 -40.63 -22.24 13.85
C ALA A 4 -39.19 -22.76 13.87
N ILE A 5 -38.97 -24.03 13.46
CA ILE A 5 -37.64 -24.63 13.34
C ILE A 5 -36.94 -24.04 12.12
N PHE A 6 -37.66 -23.88 11.01
CA PHE A 6 -37.11 -23.31 9.77
C PHE A 6 -36.65 -21.86 9.95
N THR A 7 -37.42 -21.03 10.66
CA THR A 7 -37.06 -19.63 10.94
C THR A 7 -35.83 -19.51 11.85
N LYS A 8 -35.64 -20.42 12.81
CA LYS A 8 -34.45 -20.44 13.68
C LYS A 8 -33.17 -20.74 12.91
N TRP A 9 -33.22 -21.66 11.96
CA TRP A 9 -32.07 -22.00 11.11
C TRP A 9 -31.77 -20.87 10.11
N LEU A 10 -32.80 -20.21 9.58
CA LEU A 10 -32.65 -19.06 8.70
C LEU A 10 -31.98 -17.87 9.43
N ILE A 11 -32.39 -17.57 10.66
CA ILE A 11 -31.79 -16.51 11.49
C ILE A 11 -30.33 -16.86 11.85
N PHE A 12 -30.05 -18.13 12.17
CA PHE A 12 -28.69 -18.59 12.45
C PHE A 12 -27.77 -18.46 11.22
N PHE A 13 -28.26 -18.82 10.03
CA PHE A 13 -27.52 -18.65 8.77
C PHE A 13 -27.27 -17.18 8.41
N LEU A 14 -28.26 -16.32 8.60
CA LEU A 14 -28.13 -14.86 8.39
C LEU A 14 -27.11 -14.23 9.36
N PHE A 15 -27.01 -14.74 10.59
CA PHE A 15 -26.02 -14.26 11.57
C PHE A 15 -24.59 -14.65 11.18
N CYS A 16 -24.36 -15.87 10.68
CA CYS A 16 -23.03 -16.30 10.24
C CYS A 16 -22.47 -15.50 9.05
N ILE A 17 -23.33 -15.06 8.12
CA ILE A 17 -22.89 -14.28 6.95
C ILE A 17 -22.39 -12.88 7.37
N ALA A 18 -22.94 -12.30 8.43
CA ALA A 18 -22.58 -10.96 8.93
C ALA A 18 -21.22 -10.89 9.65
N LEU A 19 -20.63 -12.03 10.04
CA LEU A 19 -19.33 -12.12 10.72
C LEU A 19 -18.14 -12.27 9.76
N SER A 20 -18.37 -12.15 8.45
CA SER A 20 -17.32 -12.11 7.42
C SER A 20 -16.58 -10.77 7.44
N GLY A 21 -16.06 -10.37 8.60
CA GLY A 21 -15.21 -9.19 8.73
C GLY A 21 -13.87 -9.47 8.08
N SER A 22 -13.62 -8.86 6.93
CA SER A 22 -12.33 -8.87 6.27
C SER A 22 -11.25 -8.41 7.24
N SER A 23 -10.28 -9.26 7.57
CA SER A 23 -9.10 -8.83 8.30
C SER A 23 -8.33 -7.85 7.41
N VAL A 24 -8.46 -6.56 7.64
CA VAL A 24 -7.55 -5.58 7.05
C VAL A 24 -6.19 -5.85 7.68
N ALA A 25 -5.29 -6.47 6.92
CA ALA A 25 -3.89 -6.55 7.31
C ALA A 25 -3.40 -5.12 7.54
N GLN A 26 -2.68 -4.88 8.65
CA GLN A 26 -2.10 -3.58 8.94
C GLN A 26 -0.95 -3.36 7.94
N LEU A 27 -1.30 -2.81 6.78
CA LEU A 27 -0.40 -2.54 5.66
C LEU A 27 0.27 -1.17 5.86
N VAL A 28 1.48 -1.02 5.33
CA VAL A 28 2.04 0.31 5.09
C VAL A 28 1.14 1.11 4.15
N GLN A 29 1.23 2.43 4.27
CA GLN A 29 0.43 3.36 3.47
C GLN A 29 1.32 4.38 2.78
N ILE A 30 0.91 4.80 1.59
CA ILE A 30 1.50 5.97 0.92
C ILE A 30 0.74 7.19 1.44
N GLY A 31 1.38 7.97 2.33
CA GLY A 31 0.80 9.20 2.89
C GLY A 31 0.86 10.36 1.89
N SER A 32 1.87 10.35 1.03
CA SER A 32 2.09 11.30 -0.06
C SER A 32 2.89 10.62 -1.18
N PRO A 33 2.63 10.92 -2.46
CA PRO A 33 1.58 11.81 -2.93
C PRO A 33 0.18 11.17 -2.83
N PRO A 34 -0.92 11.96 -2.83
CA PRO A 34 -2.26 11.41 -2.93
C PRO A 34 -2.51 10.63 -4.22
N ASN A 35 -3.47 9.72 -4.19
CA ASN A 35 -3.90 9.01 -5.39
C ASN A 35 -4.43 9.99 -6.47
N GLY A 36 -3.99 9.83 -7.72
CA GLY A 36 -4.34 10.70 -8.84
C GLY A 36 -3.53 11.99 -8.92
N THR A 37 -2.39 12.08 -8.24
CA THR A 37 -1.53 13.26 -8.31
C THR A 37 -0.94 13.44 -9.71
N HIS A 38 -1.00 14.67 -10.22
CA HIS A 38 -0.38 15.06 -11.48
C HIS A 38 1.13 15.28 -11.32
N VAL A 39 1.91 14.70 -12.21
CA VAL A 39 3.38 14.74 -12.23
C VAL A 39 3.87 14.82 -13.68
N HIS A 40 5.13 15.21 -13.89
CA HIS A 40 5.79 15.20 -15.19
C HIS A 40 6.96 14.21 -15.20
N ALA A 41 7.39 13.82 -16.39
CA ALA A 41 8.62 13.05 -16.54
C ALA A 41 9.82 13.81 -15.92
N ASN A 42 10.73 13.08 -15.27
CA ASN A 42 11.89 13.66 -14.57
C ASN A 42 11.56 14.54 -13.34
N ASP A 43 10.31 14.59 -12.89
CA ASP A 43 9.95 15.26 -11.64
C ASP A 43 10.57 14.54 -10.44
N SER A 44 11.03 15.32 -9.46
CA SER A 44 11.44 14.81 -8.15
C SER A 44 10.30 14.95 -7.16
N ILE A 45 9.73 13.81 -6.76
CA ILE A 45 8.56 13.75 -5.87
C ILE A 45 8.96 13.21 -4.49
N SER A 46 8.26 13.67 -3.45
CA SER A 46 8.41 13.14 -2.09
C SER A 46 7.37 12.06 -1.86
N VAL A 47 7.83 10.84 -1.61
CA VAL A 47 7.01 9.69 -1.25
C VAL A 47 7.09 9.49 0.25
N GLU A 48 5.98 9.75 0.94
CA GLU A 48 5.85 9.48 2.36
C GLU A 48 5.32 8.05 2.54
N VAL A 49 6.11 7.21 3.20
CA VAL A 49 5.70 5.85 3.57
C VAL A 49 5.38 5.82 5.06
N VAL A 50 4.10 5.68 5.36
CA VAL A 50 3.56 5.59 6.71
C VAL A 50 3.51 4.13 7.14
N ARG A 51 3.92 3.86 8.38
CA ARG A 51 3.80 2.57 9.04
C ARG A 51 2.76 2.69 10.15
N PRO A 52 1.50 2.31 9.88
CA PRO A 52 0.46 2.36 10.91
C PRO A 52 0.80 1.49 12.11
N ASP A 53 0.28 1.86 13.27
CA ASP A 53 0.48 1.07 14.49
C ASP A 53 -0.07 -0.34 14.29
N SER A 54 0.75 -1.34 14.62
CA SER A 54 0.43 -2.75 14.45
C SER A 54 0.16 -3.44 15.79
N LEU A 55 -0.75 -4.43 15.80
CA LEU A 55 -1.03 -5.25 16.99
C LEU A 55 0.11 -6.22 17.29
N SER A 56 0.78 -6.69 16.24
CA SER A 56 2.00 -7.50 16.35
C SER A 56 3.23 -6.61 16.20
N GLY A 57 4.30 -6.90 16.95
CA GLY A 57 5.59 -6.25 16.73
C GLY A 57 6.10 -6.52 15.32
N SER A 58 6.66 -5.49 14.69
CA SER A 58 7.28 -5.55 13.35
C SER A 58 8.68 -4.96 13.41
N THR A 59 9.63 -5.64 12.76
CA THR A 59 10.96 -5.10 12.46
C THR A 59 11.00 -4.73 10.98
N GLU A 60 11.07 -3.44 10.68
CA GLU A 60 11.13 -2.97 9.30
C GLU A 60 12.53 -3.22 8.72
N ILE A 61 12.58 -3.73 7.48
CA ILE A 61 13.83 -4.09 6.82
C ILE A 61 14.11 -3.14 5.67
N ALA A 62 13.19 -3.08 4.69
CA ALA A 62 13.42 -2.33 3.46
C ALA A 62 12.11 -1.92 2.79
N VAL A 63 12.19 -0.87 1.98
CA VAL A 63 11.17 -0.53 0.99
C VAL A 63 11.77 -0.41 -0.39
N VAL A 64 10.99 -0.78 -1.39
CA VAL A 64 11.28 -0.55 -2.81
C VAL A 64 10.17 0.32 -3.38
N ILE A 65 10.52 1.50 -3.86
CA ILE A 65 9.60 2.42 -4.53
C ILE A 65 9.78 2.23 -6.02
N SER A 66 8.71 1.88 -6.72
CA SER A 66 8.75 1.60 -8.16
C SER A 66 7.67 2.36 -8.91
N PHE A 67 7.95 2.64 -10.18
CA PHE A 67 7.07 3.33 -11.09
C PHE A 67 6.80 2.49 -12.34
N LEU A 68 5.54 2.33 -12.67
CA LEU A 68 5.09 1.59 -13.85
C LEU A 68 4.12 2.47 -14.64
N SER A 69 4.46 2.83 -15.88
CA SER A 69 3.48 3.45 -16.77
C SER A 69 2.43 2.43 -17.21
N CYS A 70 1.15 2.83 -17.16
CA CYS A 70 0.04 1.98 -17.62
C CYS A 70 -0.25 2.13 -19.12
N SER A 71 0.30 3.16 -19.77
CA SER A 71 0.12 3.50 -21.18
C SER A 71 0.33 2.34 -22.18
N PRO A 72 1.35 1.47 -22.05
CA PRO A 72 1.57 0.39 -23.01
C PRO A 72 0.60 -0.80 -22.85
N TYR A 73 -0.24 -0.82 -21.81
CA TYR A 73 -1.13 -1.95 -21.51
C TYR A 73 -2.54 -1.77 -22.07
N PRO A 74 -3.25 -2.87 -22.38
CA PRO A 74 -4.63 -2.82 -22.83
C PRO A 74 -5.51 -2.01 -21.86
N SER A 75 -6.34 -1.13 -22.43
CA SER A 75 -7.24 -0.23 -21.68
C SER A 75 -6.53 0.71 -20.68
N ALA A 76 -5.22 0.93 -20.83
CA ALA A 76 -4.39 1.72 -19.90
C ALA A 76 -4.46 1.22 -18.44
N ILE A 77 -4.69 -0.09 -18.25
CA ILE A 77 -4.74 -0.71 -16.92
C ILE A 77 -3.37 -1.31 -16.61
N CYS A 78 -2.77 -0.85 -15.50
CA CYS A 78 -1.51 -1.42 -15.03
C CYS A 78 -1.69 -2.87 -14.54
N PRO A 79 -0.72 -3.76 -14.81
CA PRO A 79 -0.59 -5.03 -14.11
C PRO A 79 -0.58 -4.85 -12.58
N PRO A 80 -1.00 -5.87 -11.81
CA PRO A 80 -0.90 -5.80 -10.36
C PRO A 80 0.58 -5.75 -9.90
N PRO A 81 0.89 -5.05 -8.80
CA PRO A 81 2.25 -4.95 -8.25
C PRO A 81 2.97 -6.28 -8.00
N THR A 82 2.20 -7.33 -7.71
CA THR A 82 2.71 -8.69 -7.48
C THR A 82 3.23 -9.36 -8.76
N ALA A 83 2.80 -8.89 -9.94
CA ALA A 83 3.24 -9.40 -11.23
C ALA A 83 4.34 -8.53 -11.85
N LEU A 84 4.24 -7.21 -11.72
CA LEU A 84 5.20 -6.28 -12.32
C LEU A 84 5.27 -4.95 -11.55
N LEU A 85 6.49 -4.51 -11.25
CA LEU A 85 6.75 -3.26 -10.51
C LEU A 85 7.18 -2.09 -11.40
N GLY A 86 7.72 -2.37 -12.60
CA GLY A 86 8.28 -1.36 -13.49
C GLY A 86 9.69 -0.91 -13.08
N SER A 87 9.97 0.39 -13.20
CA SER A 87 11.26 0.99 -12.90
C SER A 87 11.43 1.22 -11.41
N THR A 88 12.52 0.71 -10.82
CA THR A 88 12.86 0.98 -9.42
C THR A 88 13.41 2.39 -9.26
N LEU A 89 12.77 3.18 -8.40
CA LEU A 89 13.16 4.56 -8.09
C LEU A 89 13.94 4.67 -6.78
N TYR A 90 13.65 3.77 -5.83
CA TYR A 90 14.39 3.62 -4.58
C TYR A 90 14.41 2.15 -4.16
N ASN A 91 15.53 1.69 -3.61
CA ASN A 91 15.68 0.40 -2.98
C ASN A 91 16.65 0.55 -1.82
N GLY A 92 16.15 0.40 -0.59
CA GLY A 92 16.98 0.59 0.58
C GLY A 92 16.25 0.39 1.89
N PRO A 93 16.95 0.67 3.01
CA PRO A 93 16.40 0.47 4.34
C PRO A 93 15.18 1.34 4.59
N TYR A 94 14.28 0.83 5.43
CA TYR A 94 13.10 1.54 5.92
C TYR A 94 13.16 1.59 7.45
N ASN A 95 13.17 2.79 8.01
CA ASN A 95 13.27 3.04 9.44
C ASN A 95 12.33 4.20 9.83
N PRO A 96 11.01 4.00 9.78
CA PRO A 96 10.04 5.05 10.04
C PRO A 96 10.14 5.55 11.49
N GLN A 97 10.04 6.87 11.67
CA GLN A 97 10.13 7.51 12.98
C GLN A 97 8.85 8.29 13.29
N TYR A 98 8.51 8.38 14.57
CA TYR A 98 7.56 9.39 15.01
C TYR A 98 8.21 10.77 14.87
N PRO A 99 7.47 11.78 14.40
CA PRO A 99 7.91 13.17 14.46
C PRO A 99 8.25 13.57 15.90
N SER A 100 9.21 14.48 16.06
CA SER A 100 9.52 15.06 17.36
C SER A 100 9.75 16.57 17.17
N PRO A 101 8.84 17.43 17.68
CA PRO A 101 7.63 17.12 18.45
C PRO A 101 6.51 16.48 17.59
N ASN A 102 5.60 15.72 18.21
CA ASN A 102 4.45 15.09 17.54
C ASN A 102 3.08 15.67 17.96
N PRO A 103 2.82 16.98 17.76
CA PRO A 103 1.60 17.62 18.23
C PRO A 103 0.33 17.05 17.58
N ASN A 104 0.45 16.56 16.34
CA ASN A 104 -0.68 16.05 15.55
C ASN A 104 -0.90 14.54 15.71
N LYS A 105 -0.17 13.87 16.63
CA LYS A 105 -0.23 12.41 16.83
C LYS A 105 -0.07 11.63 15.53
N LEU A 106 0.86 12.07 14.68
CA LEU A 106 1.18 11.39 13.42
C LEU A 106 1.78 10.02 13.72
N GLN A 107 1.47 9.06 12.85
CA GLN A 107 2.05 7.74 12.88
C GLN A 107 3.51 7.77 12.40
N PRO A 108 4.31 6.72 12.69
CA PRO A 108 5.66 6.61 12.18
C PRO A 108 5.68 6.68 10.65
N HIS A 109 6.56 7.49 10.10
CA HIS A 109 6.72 7.62 8.67
C HIS A 109 8.16 7.90 8.27
N GLN A 110 8.43 7.77 6.98
CA GLN A 110 9.68 8.17 6.37
C GLN A 110 9.41 8.74 4.97
N ASN A 111 10.07 9.86 4.67
CA ASN A 111 9.99 10.51 3.36
C ASN A 111 11.16 10.10 2.49
N PHE A 112 10.86 9.78 1.23
CA PHE A 112 11.82 9.43 0.21
C PHE A 112 11.68 10.38 -0.97
N THR A 113 12.75 11.07 -1.33
CA THR A 113 12.78 11.85 -2.58
C THR A 113 13.20 10.92 -3.70
N VAL A 114 12.32 10.74 -4.68
CA VAL A 114 12.57 9.90 -5.85
C VAL A 114 12.32 10.70 -7.13
N THR A 115 13.11 10.41 -8.16
CA THR A 115 12.96 11.06 -9.47
C THR A 115 12.26 10.12 -10.43
N LEU A 116 11.19 10.60 -11.07
CA LEU A 116 10.47 9.82 -12.08
C LEU A 116 11.34 9.62 -13.33
N PRO A 117 11.17 8.50 -14.07
CA PRO A 117 11.94 8.29 -15.29
C PRO A 117 11.71 9.41 -16.31
N ALA A 118 12.78 9.95 -16.89
CA ALA A 118 12.68 10.98 -17.94
C ALA A 118 11.97 10.47 -19.21
N SER A 119 11.92 9.15 -19.41
CA SER A 119 11.21 8.49 -20.49
C SER A 119 9.78 8.07 -20.13
N ALA A 120 9.23 8.56 -19.01
CA ALA A 120 7.86 8.26 -18.62
C ALA A 120 6.90 8.82 -19.68
N PRO A 121 6.10 7.97 -20.36
CA PRO A 121 5.12 8.48 -21.32
C PRO A 121 3.94 9.09 -20.58
N ASN A 122 3.28 10.06 -21.24
CA ASN A 122 2.09 10.70 -20.71
C ASN A 122 0.95 9.69 -20.49
N GLY A 123 0.11 9.98 -19.50
CA GLY A 123 -1.04 9.18 -19.09
C GLY A 123 -0.88 8.56 -17.71
N SER A 124 -1.78 7.62 -17.40
CA SER A 124 -1.84 7.01 -16.08
C SER A 124 -0.64 6.11 -15.81
N ALA A 125 -0.13 6.19 -14.59
CA ALA A 125 0.98 5.38 -14.09
C ALA A 125 0.69 4.92 -12.66
N GLN A 126 1.34 3.84 -12.25
CA GLN A 126 1.28 3.29 -10.91
C GLN A 126 2.58 3.58 -10.17
N LEU A 127 2.46 4.14 -8.97
CA LEU A 127 3.55 4.22 -8.00
C LEU A 127 3.30 3.16 -6.93
N THR A 128 4.27 2.27 -6.75
CA THR A 128 4.17 1.14 -5.82
C THR A 128 5.26 1.22 -4.78
N VAL A 129 4.88 1.04 -3.52
CA VAL A 129 5.80 0.76 -2.41
C VAL A 129 5.70 -0.72 -2.06
N THR A 130 6.79 -1.45 -2.28
CA THR A 130 6.96 -2.81 -1.77
C THR A 130 7.66 -2.72 -0.43
N HIS A 131 7.06 -3.28 0.62
CA HIS A 131 7.55 -3.23 1.98
C HIS A 131 7.92 -4.62 2.48
N PHE A 132 9.13 -4.74 3.03
CA PHE A 132 9.67 -5.95 3.62
C PHE A 132 9.88 -5.77 5.12
N SER A 133 9.28 -6.67 5.90
CA SER A 133 9.38 -6.65 7.35
C SER A 133 9.40 -8.06 7.95
N LEU A 134 9.82 -8.14 9.21
CA LEU A 134 9.73 -9.33 10.05
C LEU A 134 8.65 -9.13 11.10
N ILE A 135 7.66 -10.03 11.16
CA ILE A 135 6.48 -9.87 12.03
C ILE A 135 6.44 -10.95 13.11
N GLY A 136 6.16 -10.55 14.36
CA GLY A 136 5.91 -11.46 15.48
C GLY A 136 7.15 -11.79 16.32
N ALA A 137 6.94 -12.49 17.45
CA ALA A 137 8.00 -12.86 18.40
C ALA A 137 8.86 -14.06 17.93
N GLY A 138 8.30 -14.92 17.07
CA GLY A 138 9.05 -15.83 16.20
C GLY A 138 8.96 -15.29 14.78
N PRO A 139 9.86 -14.36 14.39
CA PRO A 139 9.64 -13.52 13.22
C PRO A 139 9.55 -14.33 11.94
N TYR A 140 8.49 -14.08 11.15
CA TYR A 140 8.39 -14.54 9.77
C TYR A 140 8.53 -13.37 8.81
N ALA A 141 9.08 -13.64 7.62
CA ALA A 141 9.21 -12.64 6.58
C ALA A 141 7.84 -12.29 5.98
N SER A 142 7.55 -11.01 5.88
CA SER A 142 6.34 -10.46 5.28
C SER A 142 6.71 -9.54 4.12
N THR A 143 5.93 -9.61 3.05
CA THR A 143 6.03 -8.71 1.91
C THR A 143 4.66 -8.11 1.64
N GLN A 144 4.60 -6.79 1.60
CA GLN A 144 3.40 -6.02 1.36
C GLN A 144 3.59 -5.13 0.15
N TYR A 145 2.54 -4.98 -0.66
CA TYR A 145 2.51 -4.07 -1.80
C TYR A 145 1.38 -3.08 -1.58
N VAL A 146 1.70 -1.79 -1.62
CA VAL A 146 0.72 -0.71 -1.65
C VAL A 146 1.00 0.16 -2.86
N ASN A 147 -0.03 0.58 -3.57
CA ASN A 147 0.13 1.39 -4.76
C ASN A 147 -0.92 2.49 -4.83
N ILE A 148 -0.56 3.55 -5.57
CA ILE A 148 -1.45 4.63 -5.97
C ILE A 148 -1.29 4.87 -7.47
N THR A 149 -2.22 5.62 -8.03
CA THR A 149 -2.16 6.13 -9.40
C THR A 149 -1.51 7.52 -9.41
N LEU A 150 -0.68 7.76 -10.42
CA LEU A 150 -0.15 9.07 -10.79
C LEU A 150 -0.62 9.38 -12.21
N GLU A 151 -0.84 10.66 -12.51
CA GLU A 151 -1.20 11.13 -13.84
C GLU A 151 -0.02 11.90 -14.45
N VAL A 152 0.62 11.32 -15.47
CA VAL A 152 1.80 11.91 -16.12
C VAL A 152 1.36 12.86 -17.23
N GLY A 153 1.71 14.14 -17.09
CA GLY A 153 1.39 15.24 -18.02
C GLY A 153 2.54 15.68 -18.90
#